data_AF-A0A1R3FN69-F1
#
_entry.id   AF-A0A1R3FN69-F1
#
_cell.length_a   1.000
_cell.length_b   1.000
_cell.length_c   1.000
_cell.angle_alpha   90.00
_cell.angle_beta   90.00
_cell.angle_gamma   90.00
#
_symmetry.space_group_name_H-M   'P 1'
#
loop_
_entity.id
_entity.type
_entity.pdbx_description
1 polymer ?
#
loop_
_entity_poly.entity_id
_entity_poly.type
_entity_poly.pdbx_seq_one_letter_code
_entity_poly.pdbx_strand_id
1 'polypeptide(L)'
;MQNKLELTMREVGRHTILTGVLLSQDFKAENLSAMEMSAHIRSDGSVLMSISKNTYEPKDEFNATFEKHSLSELTRESIWRGYQSDDPNHIGGVVVGRENLLFDTECPETVTRTALISVIETTNLLNGTDHGVLRSVQFEESNVAYTFLLEPDTSPETLELAASLRGDGLMSFYRKPIWTLPDGTAYRLTGDQPLIHNQLFKKQIRDFIQFGGLTAETRQEMRDNWLNNNEDSEFVDFAIALNNACPFSLERYDRLLTEKEMKLIDTEAKRYLRAQMGQ
;
A
#
# COMPACT_ATOMS: atom_id res chain seq x y z
N MET A 1 -20.76 -4.82 -0.88
CA MET A 1 -19.74 -3.75 -1.01
C MET A 1 -19.41 -3.65 -2.49
N GLN A 2 -19.31 -2.45 -3.06
CA GLN A 2 -18.96 -2.32 -4.48
C GLN A 2 -17.43 -2.43 -4.62
N ASN A 3 -16.95 -3.21 -5.60
CA ASN A 3 -15.52 -3.31 -5.87
C ASN A 3 -14.97 -1.93 -6.30
N LYS A 4 -13.77 -1.60 -5.85
CA LYS A 4 -13.17 -0.28 -6.05
C LYS A 4 -11.67 -0.41 -6.30
N LEU A 5 -11.15 0.39 -7.21
CA LEU A 5 -9.73 0.42 -7.54
C LEU A 5 -9.21 1.86 -7.42
N GLU A 6 -8.19 2.05 -6.60
CA GLU A 6 -7.48 3.32 -6.49
C GLU A 6 -6.00 3.07 -6.71
N LEU A 7 -5.36 3.87 -7.55
CA LEU A 7 -3.99 3.70 -7.98
C LEU A 7 -3.22 4.99 -7.82
N THR A 8 -1.94 4.85 -7.54
CA THR A 8 -0.92 5.87 -7.72
C THR A 8 -0.01 5.45 -8.85
N MET A 9 0.50 6.43 -9.57
CA MET A 9 1.33 6.25 -10.74
C MET A 9 2.70 6.87 -10.51
N ARG A 10 3.74 6.19 -11.00
CA ARG A 10 5.10 6.71 -11.02
C ARG A 10 5.83 6.30 -12.29
N GLU A 11 6.48 7.24 -12.96
CA GLU A 11 7.41 6.94 -14.04
C GLU A 11 8.83 6.63 -13.52
N VAL A 12 9.42 5.53 -14.00
CA VAL A 12 10.78 5.06 -13.70
C VAL A 12 11.44 4.57 -15.00
N GLY A 13 12.29 5.43 -15.59
CA GLY A 13 12.97 5.11 -16.83
C GLY A 13 11.98 4.99 -17.99
N ARG A 14 11.86 3.80 -18.59
CA ARG A 14 10.89 3.50 -19.66
C ARG A 14 9.61 2.85 -19.15
N HIS A 15 9.46 2.72 -17.83
CA HIS A 15 8.33 2.04 -17.23
C HIS A 15 7.50 3.00 -16.39
N THR A 16 6.19 2.80 -16.36
CA THR A 16 5.29 3.36 -15.38
C THR A 16 4.92 2.26 -14.40
N ILE A 17 5.08 2.54 -13.12
CA ILE A 17 4.64 1.65 -12.05
C ILE A 17 3.33 2.20 -11.51
N LEU A 18 2.31 1.36 -11.47
CA LEU A 18 1.06 1.61 -10.77
C LEU A 18 1.07 0.87 -9.45
N THR A 19 0.77 1.56 -8.35
CA THR A 19 0.61 0.93 -7.04
C THR A 19 -0.67 1.39 -6.39
N GLY A 20 -1.41 0.51 -5.72
CA GLY A 20 -2.63 0.96 -5.06
C GLY A 20 -3.46 -0.13 -4.43
N VAL A 21 -4.74 0.15 -4.20
CA VAL A 21 -5.63 -0.74 -3.45
C VAL A 21 -6.77 -1.18 -4.33
N LEU A 22 -6.94 -2.50 -4.45
CA LEU A 22 -8.17 -3.11 -4.91
C LEU A 22 -8.99 -3.52 -3.69
N LEU A 23 -10.19 -2.96 -3.58
CA LEU A 23 -11.24 -3.40 -2.68
C LEU A 23 -12.15 -4.33 -3.47
N SER A 24 -12.24 -5.60 -3.06
CA SER A 24 -13.18 -6.55 -3.65
C SER A 24 -13.93 -7.34 -2.58
N GLN A 25 -15.00 -8.03 -2.96
CA GLN A 25 -15.64 -9.07 -2.15
C GLN A 25 -15.32 -10.48 -2.66
N ASP A 26 -14.73 -10.61 -3.85
CA ASP A 26 -14.69 -11.86 -4.62
C ASP A 26 -13.36 -12.63 -4.46
N PHE A 27 -12.33 -11.95 -3.97
CA PHE A 27 -11.02 -12.54 -3.73
C PHE A 27 -10.79 -12.74 -2.25
N LYS A 28 -10.08 -13.78 -1.81
CA LYS A 28 -9.66 -13.80 -0.40
C LYS A 28 -8.49 -12.85 -0.21
N ALA A 29 -8.42 -12.32 1.00
CA ALA A 29 -7.32 -11.49 1.45
C ALA A 29 -6.10 -12.44 1.66
N GLU A 30 -5.36 -12.69 0.58
CA GLU A 30 -4.19 -13.56 0.51
C GLU A 30 -3.18 -13.07 -0.54
N ASN A 31 -1.99 -13.67 -0.56
CA ASN A 31 -1.01 -13.36 -1.60
C ASN A 31 -1.55 -13.82 -2.95
N LEU A 32 -1.85 -12.86 -3.82
CA LEU A 32 -2.32 -13.13 -5.17
C LEU A 32 -1.13 -13.38 -6.09
N SER A 33 -1.09 -14.57 -6.70
CA SER A 33 0.03 -15.05 -7.51
C SER A 33 0.32 -14.20 -8.72
N ALA A 34 -0.70 -13.70 -9.44
CA ALA A 34 -0.64 -12.65 -10.46
C ALA A 34 -1.96 -12.66 -11.27
N MET A 35 -2.40 -11.51 -11.75
CA MET A 35 -3.48 -11.37 -12.72
C MET A 35 -3.01 -10.48 -13.88
N GLU A 36 -3.41 -10.80 -15.10
CA GLU A 36 -3.14 -9.91 -16.23
C GLU A 36 -4.02 -8.66 -16.14
N MET A 37 -3.45 -7.51 -16.45
CA MET A 37 -4.22 -6.28 -16.64
C MET A 37 -3.92 -5.63 -17.98
N SER A 38 -4.92 -4.97 -18.51
CA SER A 38 -4.81 -4.05 -19.64
C SER A 38 -5.61 -2.79 -19.34
N ALA A 39 -5.21 -1.66 -19.91
CA ALA A 39 -5.99 -0.44 -19.80
C ALA A 39 -5.86 0.43 -21.03
N HIS A 40 -6.94 1.13 -21.36
CA HIS A 40 -6.97 2.11 -22.43
C HIS A 40 -7.11 3.51 -21.86
N ILE A 41 -6.18 4.39 -22.23
CA ILE A 41 -6.12 5.79 -21.82
C ILE A 41 -6.97 6.59 -22.81
N ARG A 42 -7.97 7.31 -22.30
CA ARG A 42 -8.86 8.14 -23.10
C ARG A 42 -8.26 9.54 -23.27
N SER A 43 -8.76 10.28 -24.25
CA SER A 43 -8.27 11.63 -24.57
C SER A 43 -8.49 12.66 -23.45
N ASP A 44 -9.41 12.40 -22.51
CA ASP A 44 -9.65 13.21 -21.32
C ASP A 44 -8.73 12.84 -20.13
N GLY A 45 -7.83 11.87 -20.30
CA GLY A 45 -6.94 11.37 -19.26
C GLY A 45 -7.57 10.32 -18.34
N SER A 46 -8.85 9.97 -18.54
CA SER A 46 -9.46 8.83 -17.85
C SER A 46 -8.91 7.50 -18.38
N VAL A 47 -8.90 6.47 -17.53
CA VAL A 47 -8.30 5.17 -17.83
C VAL A 47 -9.37 4.09 -17.67
N LEU A 48 -9.66 3.38 -18.76
CA LEU A 48 -10.51 2.19 -18.73
C LEU A 48 -9.63 0.97 -18.51
N MET A 49 -9.62 0.42 -17.30
CA MET A 49 -8.77 -0.69 -16.89
C MET A 49 -9.56 -1.99 -16.78
N SER A 50 -8.99 -3.08 -17.28
CA SER A 50 -9.49 -4.43 -17.13
C SER A 50 -8.45 -5.30 -16.42
N ILE A 51 -8.89 -6.06 -15.41
CA ILE A 51 -8.07 -7.02 -14.67
C ILE A 51 -8.71 -8.40 -14.84
N SER A 52 -7.94 -9.34 -15.39
CA SER A 52 -8.35 -10.73 -15.57
C SER A 52 -8.63 -11.40 -14.23
N LYS A 53 -9.70 -12.19 -14.15
CA LYS A 53 -9.99 -13.06 -12.99
C LYS A 53 -9.08 -14.28 -12.93
N ASN A 54 -8.39 -14.62 -14.02
CA ASN A 54 -7.51 -15.77 -14.07
C ASN A 54 -6.18 -15.44 -13.38
N THR A 55 -5.84 -16.23 -12.37
CA THR A 55 -4.55 -16.12 -11.69
C THR A 55 -3.51 -17.04 -12.34
N TYR A 56 -2.25 -16.64 -12.26
CA TYR A 56 -1.13 -17.46 -12.70
C TYR A 56 0.13 -17.21 -11.86
N GLU A 57 1.12 -18.09 -11.96
CA GLU A 57 2.43 -17.92 -11.35
C GLU A 57 3.43 -17.41 -12.40
N PRO A 58 3.77 -16.12 -12.43
CA PRO A 58 4.76 -15.60 -13.34
C PRO A 58 6.14 -16.13 -12.96
N LYS A 59 6.84 -16.63 -13.98
CA LYS A 59 8.18 -17.21 -13.90
C LYS A 59 9.05 -16.55 -14.96
N ASP A 60 10.26 -16.16 -14.58
CA ASP A 60 11.28 -15.75 -15.54
C ASP A 60 11.85 -16.98 -16.29
N GLU A 61 12.82 -16.74 -17.17
CA GLU A 61 13.51 -17.79 -17.92
C GLU A 61 14.29 -18.79 -17.04
N PHE A 62 14.53 -18.45 -15.78
CA PHE A 62 15.22 -19.28 -14.79
C PHE A 62 14.26 -19.94 -13.79
N ASN A 63 12.95 -19.86 -14.01
CA ASN A 63 11.89 -20.30 -13.10
C ASN A 63 11.85 -19.58 -11.74
N ALA A 64 12.46 -18.40 -11.63
CA ALA A 64 12.33 -17.56 -10.44
C ALA A 64 10.91 -16.99 -10.36
N THR A 65 10.36 -16.98 -9.14
CA THR A 65 9.07 -16.36 -8.82
C THR A 65 9.29 -15.18 -7.88
N PHE A 66 8.39 -14.22 -7.92
CA PHE A 66 8.45 -13.01 -7.10
C PHE A 66 7.82 -13.19 -5.70
N GLU A 67 7.39 -14.40 -5.34
CA GLU A 67 6.77 -14.73 -4.05
C GLU A 67 7.68 -14.47 -2.84
N LYS A 68 8.99 -14.46 -3.06
CA LYS A 68 9.99 -14.22 -2.02
C LYS A 68 10.41 -12.75 -1.88
N HIS A 69 9.89 -11.87 -2.74
CA HIS A 69 10.33 -10.48 -2.84
C HIS A 69 9.28 -9.54 -2.24
N SER A 70 9.74 -8.47 -1.57
CA SER A 70 8.84 -7.43 -1.06
C SER A 70 8.24 -6.62 -2.20
N LEU A 71 7.07 -6.01 -1.99
CA LEU A 71 6.41 -5.11 -2.96
C LEU A 71 7.37 -4.06 -3.53
N SER A 72 8.25 -3.52 -2.69
CA SER A 72 9.24 -2.50 -3.09
C SER A 72 10.31 -2.99 -4.08
N GLU A 73 10.67 -4.28 -3.99
CA GLU A 73 11.72 -4.91 -4.78
C GLU A 73 11.19 -5.37 -6.14
N LEU A 74 9.87 -5.61 -6.23
CA LEU A 74 9.22 -6.12 -7.42
C LEU A 74 9.63 -5.36 -8.68
N THR A 75 9.62 -4.03 -8.65
CA THR A 75 9.95 -3.17 -9.81
C THR A 75 11.30 -3.41 -10.49
N ARG A 76 12.21 -4.18 -9.88
CA ARG A 76 13.55 -4.48 -10.38
C ARG A 76 13.69 -5.87 -11.00
N GLU A 77 12.67 -6.71 -10.90
CA GLU A 77 12.74 -8.10 -11.35
C GLU A 77 12.40 -8.24 -12.85
N SER A 78 13.02 -9.20 -13.53
CA SER A 78 12.74 -9.50 -14.95
C SER A 78 11.38 -10.19 -15.18
N ILE A 79 10.69 -10.54 -14.10
CA ILE A 79 9.45 -11.34 -14.09
C ILE A 79 8.24 -10.54 -14.62
N TRP A 80 8.29 -9.20 -14.54
CA TRP A 80 7.26 -8.32 -15.11
C TRP A 80 7.47 -8.26 -16.61
N ARG A 81 6.84 -9.18 -17.34
CA ARG A 81 6.82 -9.14 -18.80
C ARG A 81 6.32 -7.76 -19.22
N GLY A 82 7.22 -6.95 -19.77
CA GLY A 82 6.89 -5.63 -20.31
C GLY A 82 5.74 -5.79 -21.30
N TYR A 83 4.66 -5.04 -21.07
CA TYR A 83 3.53 -5.06 -21.96
C TYR A 83 3.86 -4.28 -23.22
N GLN A 84 3.89 -4.97 -24.35
CA GLN A 84 4.13 -4.36 -25.66
C GLN A 84 2.80 -4.14 -26.37
N SER A 85 2.58 -2.90 -26.80
CA SER A 85 1.42 -2.52 -27.60
C SER A 85 1.85 -1.56 -28.72
N ASP A 86 1.27 -1.76 -29.89
CA ASP A 86 1.42 -0.84 -31.03
C ASP A 86 0.54 0.43 -30.88
N ASP A 87 -0.44 0.41 -29.97
CA ASP A 87 -1.25 1.57 -29.58
C ASP A 87 -0.63 2.24 -28.34
N PRO A 88 -0.17 3.50 -28.43
CA PRO A 88 0.43 4.23 -27.30
C PRO A 88 -0.56 4.53 -26.17
N ASN A 89 -1.87 4.44 -26.43
CA ASN A 89 -2.91 4.62 -25.42
C ASN A 89 -3.32 3.30 -24.77
N HIS A 90 -2.79 2.18 -25.23
CA HIS A 90 -3.05 0.87 -24.66
C HIS A 90 -1.85 0.42 -23.84
N ILE A 91 -2.11 0.21 -22.57
CA ILE A 91 -1.14 -0.23 -21.59
C ILE A 91 -1.59 -1.57 -21.01
N GLY A 92 -0.66 -2.26 -20.38
CA GLY A 92 -0.96 -3.51 -19.72
C GLY A 92 0.19 -3.90 -18.82
N GLY A 93 0.00 -5.00 -18.12
CA GLY A 93 0.96 -5.45 -17.15
C GLY A 93 0.38 -6.56 -16.30
N VAL A 94 1.01 -6.74 -15.14
CA VAL A 94 0.67 -7.80 -14.21
C VAL A 94 0.31 -7.17 -12.89
N VAL A 95 -0.87 -7.50 -12.39
CA VAL A 95 -1.33 -7.14 -11.05
C VAL A 95 -0.93 -8.25 -10.10
N VAL A 96 -0.19 -7.90 -9.07
CA VAL A 96 0.12 -8.83 -7.99
C VAL A 96 -0.41 -8.31 -6.68
N GLY A 97 -0.92 -9.23 -5.86
CA GLY A 97 -1.45 -8.92 -4.55
C GLY A 97 -0.53 -9.40 -3.45
N ARG A 98 -0.22 -8.54 -2.49
CA ARG A 98 0.46 -8.94 -1.26
C ARG A 98 -0.26 -8.36 -0.05
N GLU A 99 -0.40 -9.21 0.96
CA GLU A 99 -0.82 -8.90 2.33
C GLU A 99 -2.16 -8.19 2.56
N ASN A 100 -2.74 -8.52 3.71
CA ASN A 100 -4.04 -8.06 4.19
C ASN A 100 -3.94 -6.69 4.84
N LEU A 101 -4.61 -5.71 4.24
CA LEU A 101 -4.83 -4.41 4.86
C LEU A 101 -6.25 -4.35 5.38
N LEU A 102 -6.50 -5.17 6.39
CA LEU A 102 -7.77 -5.21 7.09
C LEU A 102 -7.80 -4.12 8.15
N PHE A 103 -8.99 -3.61 8.41
CA PHE A 103 -9.29 -2.86 9.62
C PHE A 103 -9.83 -3.82 10.67
N ASP A 104 -9.70 -3.48 11.94
CA ASP A 104 -10.15 -4.34 13.05
C ASP A 104 -11.58 -4.79 12.96
N THR A 105 -12.41 -3.92 12.39
CA THR A 105 -13.84 -4.15 12.25
C THR A 105 -14.16 -5.15 11.15
N GLU A 106 -13.15 -5.63 10.43
CA GLU A 106 -13.31 -6.35 9.19
C GLU A 106 -12.86 -7.78 9.34
N CYS A 107 -13.76 -8.68 8.97
CA CYS A 107 -13.44 -10.09 8.97
C CYS A 107 -12.56 -10.38 7.73
N PRO A 108 -11.38 -11.01 7.89
CA PRO A 108 -10.53 -11.46 6.78
C PRO A 108 -11.24 -12.32 5.73
N GLU A 109 -12.34 -12.96 6.13
CA GLU A 109 -13.18 -13.80 5.25
C GLU A 109 -14.14 -12.96 4.39
N THR A 110 -14.27 -11.66 4.66
CA THR A 110 -15.32 -10.78 4.11
C THR A 110 -14.81 -9.51 3.44
N VAL A 111 -13.61 -9.04 3.79
CA VAL A 111 -13.00 -7.83 3.22
C VAL A 111 -11.68 -8.17 2.57
N THR A 112 -11.50 -7.68 1.34
CA THR A 112 -10.47 -8.17 0.44
C THR A 112 -9.76 -6.94 -0.13
N ARG A 113 -8.92 -6.36 0.74
CA ARG A 113 -8.03 -5.27 0.36
C ARG A 113 -6.73 -5.86 -0.09
N THR A 114 -6.44 -5.67 -1.37
CA THR A 114 -5.23 -6.21 -1.95
C THR A 114 -4.34 -5.06 -2.39
N ALA A 115 -3.12 -5.02 -1.85
CA ALA A 115 -2.07 -4.15 -2.36
C ALA A 115 -1.70 -4.59 -3.76
N LEU A 116 -1.92 -3.72 -4.75
CA LEU A 116 -1.60 -4.00 -6.14
C LEU A 116 -0.32 -3.30 -6.54
N ILE A 117 0.53 -4.01 -7.27
CA ILE A 117 1.58 -3.42 -8.11
C ILE A 117 1.35 -3.87 -9.54
N SER A 118 1.49 -2.94 -10.47
CA SER A 118 1.62 -3.19 -11.89
C SER A 118 2.77 -2.39 -12.47
N VAL A 119 3.48 -3.00 -13.42
CA VAL A 119 4.56 -2.39 -14.18
C VAL A 119 4.14 -2.38 -15.64
N ILE A 120 4.17 -1.19 -16.23
CA ILE A 120 3.76 -0.90 -17.60
C ILE A 120 4.99 -0.36 -18.34
N GLU A 121 5.27 -0.85 -19.53
CA GLU A 121 6.22 -0.18 -20.44
C GLU A 121 5.50 1.00 -21.12
N THR A 122 5.98 2.23 -20.95
CA THR A 122 5.25 3.46 -21.32
C THR A 122 6.03 4.32 -22.32
N THR A 123 5.28 5.14 -23.07
CA THR A 123 5.79 6.31 -23.80
C THR A 123 5.19 7.66 -23.37
N ASN A 124 4.33 7.75 -22.35
CA ASN A 124 3.86 8.96 -21.61
C ASN A 124 2.40 8.77 -21.18
N LEU A 125 2.14 8.35 -19.94
CA LEU A 125 0.79 7.93 -19.51
C LEU A 125 -0.14 9.11 -19.21
N LEU A 126 0.39 10.29 -18.82
CA LEU A 126 -0.41 11.46 -18.41
C LEU A 126 0.27 12.80 -18.76
N ASN A 127 0.50 13.09 -20.04
CA ASN A 127 0.90 14.45 -20.51
C ASN A 127 2.01 15.14 -19.69
N GLY A 128 3.03 14.41 -19.25
CA GLY A 128 4.19 14.97 -18.55
C GLY A 128 4.09 15.14 -17.03
N THR A 129 3.11 14.52 -16.35
CA THR A 129 3.17 14.36 -14.90
C THR A 129 3.85 13.05 -14.51
N ASP A 130 5.04 13.17 -13.91
CA ASP A 130 5.82 12.03 -13.40
C ASP A 130 5.03 11.18 -12.38
N HIS A 131 4.04 11.78 -11.69
CA HIS A 131 3.31 11.24 -10.54
C HIS A 131 1.82 11.61 -10.63
N GLY A 132 0.92 10.69 -10.27
CA GLY A 132 -0.52 10.95 -10.27
C GLY A 132 -1.31 9.95 -9.42
N VAL A 133 -2.56 10.29 -9.08
CA VAL A 133 -3.50 9.40 -8.40
C VAL A 133 -4.72 9.22 -9.29
N LEU A 134 -5.15 7.97 -9.48
CA LEU A 134 -6.29 7.57 -10.27
C LEU A 134 -7.31 6.89 -9.35
N ARG A 135 -8.58 7.27 -9.44
CA ARG A 135 -9.65 6.69 -8.62
C ARG A 135 -10.76 6.13 -9.49
N SER A 136 -11.23 4.92 -9.17
CA SER A 136 -12.37 4.34 -9.87
C SER A 136 -13.65 5.12 -9.59
N VAL A 137 -14.30 5.58 -10.65
CA VAL A 137 -15.62 6.22 -10.63
C VAL A 137 -16.72 5.26 -11.07
N GLN A 138 -16.37 4.20 -11.81
CA GLN A 138 -17.30 3.15 -12.21
C GLN A 138 -16.63 1.77 -12.15
N PHE A 139 -17.46 0.75 -11.93
CA PHE A 139 -17.06 -0.65 -11.85
C PHE A 139 -18.09 -1.51 -12.60
N GLU A 140 -17.58 -2.41 -13.43
CA GLU A 140 -18.35 -3.45 -14.09
C GLU A 140 -17.66 -4.81 -13.91
N GLU A 141 -18.46 -5.86 -13.78
CA GLU A 141 -17.96 -7.22 -13.61
C GLU A 141 -18.48 -8.12 -14.72
N SER A 142 -17.57 -8.92 -15.27
CA SER A 142 -17.90 -10.02 -16.17
C SER A 142 -17.45 -11.35 -15.58
N ASN A 143 -17.78 -12.46 -16.24
CA ASN A 143 -17.31 -13.78 -15.81
C ASN A 143 -15.79 -13.93 -15.85
N VAL A 144 -15.08 -13.13 -16.65
CA VAL A 144 -13.65 -13.30 -16.93
C VAL A 144 -12.77 -12.16 -16.45
N ALA A 145 -13.35 -11.00 -16.13
CA ALA A 145 -12.59 -9.81 -15.76
C ALA A 145 -13.39 -8.82 -14.89
N TYR A 146 -12.66 -8.01 -14.14
CA TYR A 146 -13.13 -6.78 -13.51
C TYR A 146 -12.75 -5.58 -14.39
N THR A 147 -13.69 -4.68 -14.61
CA THR A 147 -13.47 -3.48 -15.41
C THR A 147 -13.73 -2.24 -14.55
N PHE A 148 -12.79 -1.30 -14.55
CA PHE A 148 -12.84 -0.06 -13.80
C PHE A 148 -12.67 1.13 -14.74
N LEU A 149 -13.53 2.13 -14.61
CA LEU A 149 -13.24 3.47 -15.15
C LEU A 149 -12.57 4.28 -14.06
N LEU A 150 -11.32 4.69 -14.30
CA LEU A 150 -10.52 5.48 -13.38
C LEU A 150 -10.39 6.92 -13.90
N GLU A 151 -10.51 7.90 -13.01
CA GLU A 151 -10.29 9.31 -13.31
C GLU A 151 -9.11 9.87 -12.50
N PRO A 152 -8.33 10.83 -13.04
CA PRO A 152 -7.31 11.54 -12.30
C PRO A 152 -7.90 12.34 -11.14
N ASP A 153 -7.38 12.12 -9.94
CA ASP A 153 -7.72 12.95 -8.78
C ASP A 153 -6.85 14.21 -8.78
N THR A 154 -7.50 15.34 -9.07
CA THR A 154 -6.89 16.67 -9.18
C THR A 154 -7.20 17.56 -7.97
N SER A 155 -7.68 16.97 -6.87
CA SER A 155 -7.89 17.71 -5.62
C SER A 155 -6.57 18.32 -5.11
N PRO A 156 -6.60 19.53 -4.51
CA PRO A 156 -5.40 20.18 -4.00
C PRO A 156 -4.56 19.30 -3.07
N GLU A 157 -5.22 18.53 -2.21
CA GLU A 157 -4.60 17.63 -1.24
C GLU A 157 -3.85 16.49 -1.95
N THR A 158 -4.45 15.92 -2.99
CA THR A 158 -3.82 14.88 -3.80
C THR A 158 -2.67 15.42 -4.64
N LEU A 159 -2.77 16.64 -5.16
CA LEU A 159 -1.69 17.29 -5.88
C LEU A 159 -0.49 17.60 -4.97
N GLU A 160 -0.74 18.10 -3.75
CA GLU A 160 0.30 18.32 -2.75
C GLU A 160 0.99 17.01 -2.36
N LEU A 161 0.20 15.96 -2.13
CA LEU A 161 0.70 14.63 -1.89
C LEU A 161 1.56 14.13 -3.06
N ALA A 162 1.07 14.16 -4.30
CA ALA A 162 1.80 13.68 -5.47
C ALA A 162 3.14 14.42 -5.64
N ALA A 163 3.16 15.72 -5.36
CA ALA A 163 4.39 16.50 -5.32
C ALA A 163 5.34 16.05 -4.19
N SER A 164 4.82 15.76 -3.00
CA SER A 164 5.61 15.28 -1.85
C SER A 164 6.20 13.88 -2.04
N LEU A 165 5.61 13.07 -2.93
CA LEU A 165 6.09 11.72 -3.26
C LEU A 165 7.24 11.73 -4.28
N ARG A 166 7.54 12.88 -4.88
CA ARG A 166 8.61 12.98 -5.87
C ARG A 166 9.96 12.65 -5.23
N GLY A 167 10.58 11.58 -5.71
CA GLY A 167 11.89 11.10 -5.22
C GLY A 167 11.82 10.10 -4.07
N ASP A 168 10.63 9.81 -3.54
CA ASP A 168 10.46 8.78 -2.51
C ASP A 168 10.58 7.37 -3.10
N GLY A 169 10.83 6.37 -2.22
CA GLY A 169 10.76 4.96 -2.59
C GLY A 169 9.32 4.50 -2.89
N LEU A 170 9.18 3.40 -3.64
CA LEU A 170 7.87 2.84 -4.03
C LEU A 170 6.91 2.64 -2.84
N MET A 171 7.45 2.27 -1.68
CA MET A 171 6.65 2.08 -0.47
C MET A 171 5.92 3.35 -0.01
N SER A 172 6.49 4.53 -0.25
CA SER A 172 5.82 5.79 0.09
C SER A 172 4.58 6.03 -0.77
N PHE A 173 4.58 5.57 -2.03
CA PHE A 173 3.44 5.68 -2.95
C PHE A 173 2.27 4.80 -2.53
N TYR A 174 2.56 3.76 -1.76
CA TYR A 174 1.56 2.89 -1.20
C TYR A 174 0.95 3.45 0.09
N ARG A 175 1.79 4.02 0.97
CA ARG A 175 1.40 4.35 2.36
C ARG A 175 0.91 5.78 2.56
N LYS A 176 1.48 6.73 1.81
CA LYS A 176 1.21 8.15 2.02
C LYS A 176 -0.09 8.64 1.38
N PRO A 177 -0.61 8.05 0.28
CA PRO A 177 -1.87 8.51 -0.28
C PRO A 177 -3.07 8.35 0.62
N ILE A 178 -4.05 9.23 0.39
CA ILE A 178 -5.38 9.12 0.98
C ILE A 178 -6.21 8.24 0.06
N TRP A 179 -6.47 7.03 0.52
CA TRP A 179 -7.39 6.09 -0.09
C TRP A 179 -8.80 6.35 0.40
N THR A 180 -9.82 5.88 -0.32
CA THR A 180 -11.21 6.06 0.09
C THR A 180 -12.01 4.77 -0.03
N LEU A 181 -12.84 4.50 0.96
CA LEU A 181 -13.81 3.40 0.93
C LEU A 181 -14.88 3.64 -0.15
N PRO A 182 -15.74 2.64 -0.48
CA PRO A 182 -16.83 2.84 -1.43
C PRO A 182 -17.82 3.93 -1.02
N ASP A 183 -17.95 4.22 0.28
CA ASP A 183 -18.77 5.32 0.80
C ASP A 183 -18.05 6.69 0.81
N GLY A 184 -16.80 6.75 0.35
CA GLY A 184 -15.97 7.96 0.31
C GLY A 184 -15.17 8.20 1.59
N THR A 185 -15.28 7.37 2.62
CA THR A 185 -14.52 7.53 3.86
C THR A 185 -13.02 7.43 3.59
N ALA A 186 -12.28 8.48 3.93
CA ALA A 186 -10.84 8.60 3.70
C ALA A 186 -10.02 7.76 4.69
N TYR A 187 -8.92 7.17 4.20
CA TYR A 187 -8.01 6.35 5.00
C TYR A 187 -6.57 6.30 4.48
N ARG A 188 -5.64 5.85 5.32
CA ARG A 188 -4.23 5.62 4.96
C ARG A 188 -3.79 4.21 5.34
N LEU A 189 -2.83 3.67 4.60
CA LEU A 189 -2.26 2.35 4.86
C LEU A 189 -1.09 2.45 5.84
N THR A 190 -1.09 1.58 6.84
CA THR A 190 -0.20 1.72 8.01
C THR A 190 1.03 0.82 7.97
N GLY A 191 1.15 -0.15 7.04
CA GLY A 191 2.30 -1.06 6.98
C GLY A 191 2.41 -1.88 5.69
N ASP A 192 3.61 -2.41 5.47
CA ASP A 192 4.03 -3.36 4.41
C ASP A 192 4.64 -4.63 5.00
N GLN A 193 4.46 -4.80 6.30
CA GLN A 193 5.00 -5.91 7.04
C GLN A 193 3.92 -6.97 7.23
N PRO A 194 4.33 -8.26 7.23
CA PRO A 194 3.47 -9.37 7.58
C PRO A 194 2.62 -9.08 8.81
N LEU A 195 1.37 -9.55 8.81
CA LEU A 195 0.46 -9.38 9.95
C LEU A 195 1.12 -9.82 11.26
N ILE A 196 1.89 -10.92 11.22
CA ILE A 196 2.64 -11.41 12.37
C ILE A 196 3.71 -10.41 12.83
N HIS A 197 4.39 -9.71 11.93
CA HIS A 197 5.34 -8.65 12.30
C HIS A 197 4.62 -7.46 12.93
N ASN A 198 3.50 -7.00 12.37
CA ASN A 198 2.71 -5.92 12.96
C ASN A 198 2.21 -6.28 14.38
N GLN A 199 1.73 -7.51 14.57
CA GLN A 199 1.32 -8.02 15.87
C GLN A 199 2.47 -8.05 16.88
N LEU A 200 3.65 -8.49 16.45
CA LEU A 200 4.85 -8.54 17.30
C LEU A 200 5.39 -7.14 17.62
N PHE A 201 5.40 -6.20 16.67
CA PHE A 201 5.75 -4.80 16.91
C PHE A 201 4.78 -4.15 17.91
N LYS A 202 3.48 -4.42 17.77
CA LYS A 202 2.46 -3.97 18.71
C LYS A 202 2.64 -4.59 20.10
N LYS A 203 2.92 -5.90 20.17
CA LYS A 203 3.22 -6.62 21.43
C LYS A 203 4.45 -6.03 22.12
N GLN A 204 5.52 -5.77 21.38
CA GLN A 204 6.72 -5.08 21.88
C GLN A 204 6.39 -3.73 22.52
N ILE A 205 5.61 -2.88 21.84
CA ILE A 205 5.28 -1.56 22.41
C ILE A 205 4.37 -1.69 23.64
N ARG A 206 3.43 -2.65 23.65
CA ARG A 206 2.61 -2.95 24.83
C ARG A 206 3.49 -3.38 26.02
N ASP A 207 4.49 -4.22 25.78
CA ASP A 207 5.44 -4.62 26.80
C ASP A 207 6.23 -3.43 27.35
N PHE A 208 6.68 -2.51 26.49
CA PHE A 208 7.32 -1.27 26.94
C PHE A 208 6.42 -0.41 27.83
N ILE A 209 5.15 -0.24 27.44
CA ILE A 209 4.19 0.55 28.22
C ILE A 209 3.88 -0.12 29.56
N GLN A 210 3.75 -1.45 29.59
CA GLN A 210 3.30 -2.17 30.77
C GLN A 210 4.43 -2.51 31.74
N PHE A 211 5.61 -2.86 31.22
CA PHE A 211 6.71 -3.43 32.00
C PHE A 211 8.00 -2.59 31.94
N GLY A 212 8.05 -1.54 31.12
CA GLY A 212 9.26 -0.74 30.91
C GLY A 212 10.36 -1.45 30.10
N GLY A 213 10.04 -2.57 29.47
CA GLY A 213 10.99 -3.41 28.72
C GLY A 213 10.30 -4.63 28.13
N LEU A 214 11.01 -5.40 27.29
CA LEU A 214 10.45 -6.60 26.66
C LEU A 214 10.35 -7.77 27.64
N THR A 215 9.22 -8.49 27.57
CA THR A 215 9.10 -9.81 28.19
C THR A 215 9.99 -10.83 27.47
N ALA A 216 10.31 -11.94 28.15
CA ALA A 216 11.12 -13.02 27.56
C ALA A 216 10.42 -13.68 26.36
N GLU A 217 9.09 -13.80 26.41
CA GLU A 217 8.26 -14.36 25.35
C GLU A 217 8.31 -13.49 24.08
N THR A 218 7.99 -12.19 24.20
CA THR A 218 8.05 -11.26 23.06
C THR A 218 9.45 -11.19 22.45
N ARG A 219 10.49 -11.18 23.30
CA ARG A 219 11.88 -11.17 22.83
C ARG A 219 12.24 -12.41 22.00
N GLN A 220 11.70 -13.58 22.37
CA GLN A 220 11.93 -14.82 21.64
C GLN A 220 11.14 -14.84 20.34
N GLU A 221 9.85 -14.50 20.36
CA GLU A 221 9.01 -14.47 19.15
C GLU A 221 9.52 -13.49 18.10
N MET A 222 10.02 -12.32 18.51
CA MET A 222 10.67 -11.35 17.61
C MET A 222 11.90 -11.98 16.94
N ARG A 223 12.75 -12.70 17.68
CA ARG A 223 13.94 -13.37 17.12
C ARG A 223 13.57 -14.49 16.15
N ASP A 224 12.57 -15.29 16.50
CA ASP A 224 12.10 -16.39 15.65
C ASP A 224 11.56 -15.88 14.30
N ASN A 225 11.07 -14.64 14.26
CA ASN A 225 10.63 -13.94 13.06
C ASN A 225 11.66 -12.96 12.48
N TRP A 226 12.93 -13.05 12.93
CA TRP A 226 14.04 -12.24 12.41
C TRP A 226 13.82 -10.72 12.56
N LEU A 227 13.11 -10.31 13.62
CA LEU A 227 12.83 -8.92 13.97
C LEU A 227 13.76 -8.40 15.08
N ASN A 228 14.03 -7.09 15.05
CA ASN A 228 14.85 -6.41 16.05
C ASN A 228 14.07 -6.12 17.33
N ASN A 229 14.66 -6.50 18.46
CA ASN A 229 14.21 -6.11 19.80
C ASN A 229 14.66 -4.66 20.06
N ASN A 230 13.78 -3.68 19.85
CA ASN A 230 14.11 -2.25 19.95
C ASN A 230 14.11 -1.79 21.41
N GLU A 231 15.05 -2.29 22.22
CA GLU A 231 15.16 -2.00 23.66
C GLU A 231 15.99 -0.73 23.96
N ASP A 232 16.22 0.13 22.96
CA ASP A 232 16.89 1.42 23.14
C ASP A 232 16.07 2.33 24.05
N SER A 233 16.70 2.92 25.07
CA SER A 233 16.00 3.73 26.07
C SER A 233 15.28 4.94 25.48
N GLU A 234 15.84 5.59 24.46
CA GLU A 234 15.21 6.74 23.80
C GLU A 234 13.97 6.29 23.02
N PHE A 235 14.03 5.12 22.39
CA PHE A 235 12.90 4.55 21.69
C PHE A 235 11.78 4.11 22.65
N VAL A 236 12.13 3.47 23.77
CA VAL A 236 11.17 3.06 24.80
C VAL A 236 10.46 4.28 25.37
N ASP A 237 11.20 5.32 25.74
CA ASP A 237 10.64 6.57 26.26
C ASP A 237 9.74 7.26 25.22
N PHE A 238 10.16 7.29 23.96
CA PHE A 238 9.33 7.79 22.86
C PHE A 238 8.02 7.02 22.74
N ALA A 239 8.08 5.68 22.74
CA ALA A 239 6.89 4.85 22.58
C ALA A 239 5.89 5.04 23.73
N ILE A 240 6.38 5.14 24.97
CA ILE A 240 5.56 5.43 26.15
C ILE A 240 4.95 6.83 26.05
N ALA A 241 5.75 7.85 25.72
CA ALA A 241 5.29 9.23 25.62
C ALA A 241 4.24 9.41 24.50
N LEU A 242 4.49 8.82 23.32
CA LEU A 242 3.55 8.85 22.21
C LEU A 242 2.25 8.13 22.55
N ASN A 243 2.32 6.97 23.23
CA ASN A 243 1.12 6.26 23.65
C ASN A 243 0.31 7.07 24.69
N ASN A 244 0.97 7.77 25.61
CA ASN A 244 0.26 8.61 26.59
C ASN A 244 -0.43 9.82 25.93
N ALA A 245 0.20 10.41 24.91
CA ALA A 245 -0.39 11.52 24.15
C ALA A 245 -1.46 11.06 23.15
N CYS A 246 -1.25 9.89 22.55
CA CYS A 246 -2.09 9.27 21.54
C CYS A 246 -2.34 7.79 21.92
N PRO A 247 -3.28 7.48 22.83
CA PRO A 247 -3.54 6.10 23.29
C PRO A 247 -3.98 5.17 22.15
N PHE A 248 -4.59 5.74 21.11
CA PHE A 248 -4.99 5.06 19.89
C PHE A 248 -3.83 4.85 18.90
N SER A 249 -2.61 5.30 19.20
CA SER A 249 -1.48 5.19 18.27
C SER A 249 -1.13 3.74 17.92
N LEU A 250 -1.35 2.81 18.86
CA LEU A 250 -1.20 1.38 18.62
C LEU A 250 -2.40 0.76 17.91
N GLU A 251 -3.57 1.39 17.96
CA GLU A 251 -4.74 0.97 17.20
C GLU A 251 -4.48 1.10 15.69
N ARG A 252 -3.41 1.77 15.24
CA ARG A 252 -3.01 1.81 13.81
C ARG A 252 -2.65 0.43 13.22
N TYR A 253 -2.31 -0.53 14.07
CA TYR A 253 -2.01 -1.91 13.66
C TYR A 253 -3.26 -2.78 13.56
N ASP A 254 -4.35 -2.23 14.07
CA ASP A 254 -5.58 -2.93 14.33
C ASP A 254 -6.62 -2.35 13.34
N ARG A 255 -6.87 -1.04 13.38
CA ARG A 255 -7.83 -0.32 12.54
C ARG A 255 -7.18 0.84 11.80
N LEU A 256 -7.94 1.41 10.89
CA LEU A 256 -7.65 2.76 10.41
C LEU A 256 -7.74 3.78 11.52
N LEU A 257 -6.78 4.69 11.46
CA LEU A 257 -6.88 5.96 12.12
C LEU A 257 -7.47 7.00 11.15
N THR A 258 -8.33 7.85 11.68
CA THR A 258 -8.84 9.04 10.99
C THR A 258 -7.70 10.02 10.69
N GLU A 259 -7.92 10.94 9.76
CA GLU A 259 -6.93 11.99 9.45
C GLU A 259 -6.57 12.82 10.70
N LYS A 260 -7.56 13.11 11.55
CA LYS A 260 -7.34 13.84 12.80
C LYS A 260 -6.44 13.06 13.76
N GLU A 261 -6.67 11.76 13.91
CA GLU A 261 -5.83 10.88 14.73
C GLU A 261 -4.40 10.79 14.18
N MET A 262 -4.25 10.61 12.87
CA MET A 262 -2.96 10.57 12.20
C MET A 262 -2.19 11.89 12.35
N LYS A 263 -2.87 13.03 12.17
CA LYS A 263 -2.29 14.36 12.35
C LYS A 263 -1.86 14.59 13.79
N LEU A 264 -2.62 14.09 14.76
CA LEU A 264 -2.24 14.17 16.16
C LEU A 264 -0.97 13.34 16.44
N ILE A 265 -0.90 12.10 15.93
CA ILE A 265 0.30 11.27 16.06
C ILE A 265 1.52 11.96 15.46
N ASP A 266 1.41 12.50 14.25
CA ASP A 266 2.51 13.22 13.59
C ASP A 266 2.95 14.47 14.38
N THR A 267 1.98 15.24 14.87
CA THR A 267 2.23 16.43 15.70
C THR A 267 2.97 16.06 16.99
N GLU A 268 2.50 15.03 17.69
CA GLU A 268 3.06 14.57 18.95
C GLU A 268 4.43 13.93 18.78
N ALA A 269 4.63 13.14 17.72
CA ALA A 269 5.93 12.59 17.39
C ALA A 269 6.96 13.68 17.09
N LYS A 270 6.60 14.68 16.27
CA LYS A 270 7.45 15.84 15.99
C LYS A 270 7.76 16.66 17.24
N ARG A 271 6.76 16.85 18.12
CA ARG A 271 6.93 17.55 19.40
C ARG A 271 7.95 16.86 20.28
N TYR A 272 7.84 15.54 20.45
CA TYR A 272 8.79 14.75 21.23
C TYR A 272 10.22 14.85 20.69
N LEU A 273 10.39 14.69 19.36
CA LEU A 273 11.69 14.76 18.72
C LEU A 273 12.35 16.14 18.88
N ARG A 274 11.58 17.24 18.77
CA ARG A 274 12.09 18.60 18.99
C ARG A 274 12.55 18.82 20.43
N ALA A 275 11.78 18.32 21.41
CA ALA A 275 12.13 18.42 22.81
C ALA A 275 13.45 17.68 23.14
N GLN A 276 13.71 16.53 22.52
CA GLN A 276 14.97 15.80 22.65
C GLN A 276 16.16 16.53 21.99
N MET A 277 15.92 17.27 20.90
CA MET A 277 16.94 18.05 20.20
C MET A 277 17.23 19.42 20.84
N GLY A 278 16.54 19.77 21.93
CA GLY A 278 16.70 21.07 22.61
C GLY A 278 16.19 22.27 21.80
N GLN A 279 15.20 22.06 20.92
CA GLN A 279 14.54 23.10 20.12
C GLN A 279 13.11 23.37 20.57
#